data_AF-A0A8S3HT62-F1
#
_entry.id   AF-A0A8S3HT62-F1
#
_cell.length_a   1.000
_cell.length_b   1.000
_cell.length_c   1.000
_cell.angle_alpha   90.00
_cell.angle_beta   90.00
_cell.angle_gamma   90.00
#
_symmetry.space_group_name_H-M   'P 1'
#
loop_
_entity.id
_entity.type
_entity.pdbx_description
1 polymer ?
#
loop_
_entity_poly.entity_id
_entity_poly.type
_entity_poly.pdbx_seq_one_letter_code
_entity_poly.pdbx_strand_id
1 'polypeptide(L)' 'IENLPAIGEWPKWWRGVTSLYAAEIAINHIYSSTLGRQHQSPAIDTPSFAESSIWGAWHIHCLHNEDYFSKFKHRDELY' A
#
# COMPACT_ATOMS: atom_id res chain seq x y z
N ILE A 1 -3.48 23.72 14.63
CA ILE A 1 -2.04 23.40 14.74
C ILE A 1 -1.84 22.85 16.14
N GLU A 2 -2.20 21.59 16.38
CA GLU A 2 -2.05 20.96 17.70
C GLU A 2 -1.58 19.52 17.50
N ASN A 3 -0.26 19.34 17.38
CA ASN A 3 0.40 18.03 17.42
C ASN A 3 1.93 18.19 17.61
N LEU A 4 2.37 19.29 18.23
CA LEU A 4 3.78 19.43 18.56
C LEU A 4 4.08 18.61 19.83
N PRO A 5 5.11 17.75 19.81
CA PRO A 5 5.50 17.00 21.00
C PRO A 5 5.96 17.95 22.11
N ALA A 6 5.67 17.60 23.37
CA ALA A 6 6.28 18.29 24.50
C ALA A 6 7.79 18.02 24.56
N ILE A 7 8.53 18.80 25.35
CA ILE A 7 9.97 18.58 25.56
C ILE A 7 10.17 17.17 26.13
N GLY A 8 10.99 16.37 25.44
CA GLY A 8 11.27 14.97 25.79
C GLY A 8 10.27 13.95 25.23
N GLU A 9 9.23 14.37 24.53
CA GLU A 9 8.33 13.45 23.82
C GLU A 9 8.82 13.17 22.39
N TRP A 10 8.57 11.95 21.95
CA TRP A 10 8.75 11.58 20.55
C TRP A 10 7.68 12.27 19.67
N PRO A 11 8.06 12.71 18.46
CA PRO A 11 7.10 13.22 17.48
C PRO A 11 5.94 12.26 17.25
N LYS A 12 4.70 12.76 17.28
CA LYS A 12 3.47 11.93 17.27
C LYS A 12 3.02 11.49 15.87
N TRP A 13 3.86 11.67 14.84
CA TRP A 13 3.54 11.30 13.45
C TRP A 13 3.23 9.81 13.29
N TRP A 14 3.81 8.96 14.15
CA TRP A 14 3.58 7.52 14.15
C TRP A 14 2.10 7.18 14.30
N ARG A 15 1.30 8.00 14.99
CA ARG A 15 -0.14 7.76 15.15
C ARG A 15 -0.86 7.73 13.81
N GLY A 16 -0.62 8.75 12.98
CA GLY A 16 -1.22 8.83 11.64
C GLY A 16 -0.75 7.70 10.75
N VAL A 17 0.56 7.41 10.75
CA VAL A 17 1.13 6.33 9.95
C VAL A 17 0.58 4.96 10.36
N THR A 18 0.55 4.66 11.66
CA THR A 18 0.01 3.39 12.17
C THR A 18 -1.48 3.27 11.89
N SER A 19 -2.26 4.34 12.04
CA SER A 19 -3.70 4.30 11.71
C SER A 19 -3.95 4.04 10.22
N LEU A 20 -3.17 4.65 9.32
CA LEU A 20 -3.27 4.41 7.88
C LEU A 20 -2.93 2.95 7.54
N TYR A 21 -1.81 2.45 8.06
CA TYR A 21 -1.37 1.07 7.80
C TYR A 21 -2.33 0.03 8.40
N ALA A 22 -2.86 0.28 9.60
CA ALA A 22 -3.85 -0.59 10.22
C ALA A 22 -5.16 -0.64 9.44
N ALA A 23 -5.61 0.49 8.88
CA ALA A 23 -6.81 0.55 8.05
C ALA A 23 -6.65 -0.28 6.77
N GLU A 24 -5.48 -0.21 6.13
CA GLU A 24 -5.16 -0.99 4.93
C GLU A 24 -5.21 -2.50 5.20
N ILE A 25 -4.53 -2.96 6.26
CA ILE A 25 -4.57 -4.36 6.71
C ILE A 25 -6.00 -4.81 7.00
N ALA A 26 -6.78 -3.98 7.70
CA ALA A 26 -8.16 -4.29 8.04
C ALA A 26 -9.04 -4.45 6.78
N ILE A 27 -8.87 -3.58 5.78
CA ILE A 27 -9.59 -3.68 4.51
C ILE A 27 -9.21 -4.97 3.77
N ASN A 28 -7.92 -5.30 3.70
CA ASN A 28 -7.45 -6.54 3.08
C ASN A 28 -8.02 -7.78 3.78
N HIS A 29 -8.06 -7.78 5.11
CA HIS A 29 -8.62 -8.89 5.87
C HIS A 29 -10.13 -9.06 5.63
N ILE A 30 -10.91 -7.97 5.77
CA ILE A 30 -12.38 -7.98 5.69
C ILE A 30 -12.86 -8.25 4.26
N TYR A 31 -12.21 -7.65 3.27
CA TYR A 31 -12.69 -7.66 1.89
C TYR A 31 -11.87 -8.55 0.95
N SER A 32 -10.93 -9.35 1.44
CA SER A 32 -10.10 -10.28 0.65
C SER A 32 -10.88 -11.04 -0.45
N SER A 33 -12.01 -11.64 -0.08
CA SER A 33 -12.84 -12.44 -1.00
C SER A 33 -13.66 -11.60 -2.00
N THR A 34 -14.14 -10.42 -1.57
CA THR A 34 -14.95 -9.50 -2.40
C THR A 34 -14.07 -8.75 -3.39
N LEU A 35 -12.94 -8.22 -2.93
CA LEU A 35 -11.95 -7.53 -3.77
C LEU A 35 -11.35 -8.47 -4.81
N GLY A 36 -11.00 -9.70 -4.41
CA GLY A 36 -10.49 -10.72 -5.33
C GLY A 36 -11.49 -11.12 -6.42
N ARG A 37 -12.80 -11.19 -6.10
CA ARG A 37 -13.84 -11.51 -7.09
C ARG A 37 -14.20 -10.35 -8.00
N GLN A 38 -14.27 -9.13 -7.47
CA GLN A 38 -14.76 -7.97 -8.22
C GLN A 38 -13.68 -7.35 -9.11
N HIS A 39 -12.40 -7.42 -8.70
CA HIS A 39 -11.30 -6.76 -9.40
C HIS A 39 -10.33 -7.74 -10.08
N GLN A 40 -10.52 -9.06 -9.94
CA GLN A 40 -9.62 -10.10 -10.47
C GLN A 40 -8.13 -9.87 -10.10
N SER A 41 -7.88 -9.09 -9.05
CA SER A 41 -6.56 -8.62 -8.63
C SER A 41 -6.65 -8.23 -7.14
N PRO A 42 -5.58 -8.42 -6.34
CA PRO A 42 -5.46 -7.84 -5.02
C PRO A 42 -5.31 -6.31 -5.14
N ALA A 43 -6.40 -5.61 -5.47
CA ALA A 43 -6.40 -4.20 -5.81
C ALA A 43 -5.76 -3.31 -4.72
N ILE A 44 -5.81 -3.72 -3.45
CA ILE A 44 -5.23 -2.97 -2.31
C ILE A 44 -3.86 -3.49 -1.86
N ASP A 45 -3.49 -4.73 -2.19
CA ASP A 45 -2.24 -5.35 -1.74
C ASP A 45 -1.48 -5.89 -2.95
N THR A 46 -1.36 -5.06 -3.98
CA THR A 46 -0.62 -5.43 -5.19
C THR A 46 0.87 -5.37 -4.86
N PRO A 47 1.62 -6.50 -4.94
CA PRO A 47 3.04 -6.45 -4.67
C PRO A 47 3.72 -5.54 -5.70
N SER A 48 4.68 -4.74 -5.24
CA SER A 48 5.38 -3.80 -6.12
C SER A 48 6.04 -4.48 -7.32
N PHE A 49 6.46 -5.73 -7.20
CA PHE A 49 7.03 -6.52 -8.30
C PHE A 49 5.98 -7.22 -9.19
N ALA A 50 4.67 -6.99 -9.00
CA ALA A 50 3.64 -7.57 -9.83
C ALA A 50 3.75 -7.08 -11.28
N GLU A 51 3.57 -7.98 -12.25
CA GLU A 51 3.52 -7.63 -13.68
C GLU A 51 2.12 -7.21 -14.16
N SER A 52 1.17 -7.03 -13.25
CA SER A 52 -0.16 -6.53 -13.57
C SER A 52 -0.14 -5.03 -13.88
N SER A 53 -1.12 -4.56 -14.66
CA SER A 53 -1.25 -3.14 -14.98
C SER A 53 -1.42 -2.31 -13.71
N ILE A 54 -0.65 -1.22 -13.58
CA ILE A 54 -0.74 -0.30 -12.44
C ILE A 54 -2.13 0.36 -12.32
N TRP A 55 -2.89 0.43 -13.42
CA TRP A 55 -4.25 0.96 -13.41
C TRP A 55 -5.25 0.05 -12.69
N GLY A 56 -4.90 -1.23 -12.52
CA GLY A 56 -5.66 -2.21 -11.73
C GLY A 56 -5.26 -2.25 -10.25
N ALA A 57 -4.22 -1.49 -9.85
CA ALA A 57 -3.72 -1.42 -8.48
C ALA A 57 -4.14 -0.09 -7.83
N TRP A 58 -4.94 -0.17 -6.77
CA TRP A 58 -5.30 0.98 -5.94
C TRP A 58 -4.21 1.30 -4.93
N HIS A 59 -3.50 0.26 -4.47
CA HIS A 59 -2.38 0.40 -3.57
C HIS A 59 -1.30 -0.64 -3.89
N ILE A 60 -0.05 -0.17 -3.89
CA ILE A 60 1.14 -0.94 -4.25
C ILE A 60 1.98 -1.13 -2.99
N HIS A 61 2.21 -2.39 -2.62
CA HIS A 61 2.93 -2.78 -1.42
C HIS A 61 4.38 -3.15 -1.76
N CYS A 62 5.35 -2.46 -1.15
CA CYS A 62 6.76 -2.84 -1.27
C CYS A 62 7.09 -3.93 -0.23
N LEU A 63 7.07 -5.19 -0.63
CA LEU A 63 7.49 -6.30 0.22
C LEU A 63 9.02 -6.39 0.27
N HIS A 64 9.57 -6.77 1.41
CA HIS A 64 10.99 -7.15 1.51
C HIS A 64 11.15 -8.61 1.10
N ASN A 65 11.36 -8.86 -0.18
CA ASN A 65 11.70 -10.17 -0.74
C ASN A 65 12.78 -10.03 -1.84
N GLU A 66 13.16 -11.14 -2.47
CA GLU A 66 14.17 -11.15 -3.54
C GLU A 66 13.65 -10.59 -4.87
N ASP A 67 12.34 -10.30 -4.96
CA ASP A 67 11.70 -9.79 -6.17
C ASP A 67 11.80 -8.27 -6.24
N TYR A 68 12.57 -7.76 -7.21
CA TYR A 68 12.83 -6.34 -7.36
C TYR A 68 11.73 -5.62 -8.17
N PHE A 69 11.22 -4.52 -7.63
CA PHE A 69 10.37 -3.57 -8.35
C PHE A 69 11.16 -2.67 -9.30
N SER A 70 10.67 -2.46 -10.53
CA SER A 70 11.22 -1.47 -11.47
C SER A 70 10.15 -0.48 -11.95
N LYS A 71 10.16 0.73 -11.41
CA LYS A 71 9.22 1.81 -11.81
C LYS A 71 9.28 2.18 -13.29
N PHE A 72 10.41 1.95 -13.96
CA PHE A 72 10.58 2.29 -15.37
C PHE A 72 9.87 1.28 -16.28
N LYS A 73 9.94 -0.02 -15.94
CA LYS A 73 9.22 -1.09 -16.66
C LYS A 73 7.71 -0.78 -16.72
N HIS A 74 7.10 -0.46 -15.58
CA HIS A 74 5.67 -0.17 -15.50
C HIS A 74 5.24 1.17 -16.12
N ARG A 75 6.13 2.17 -16.15
CA ARG A 75 5.83 3.46 -16.79
C ARG A 75 5.80 3.31 -18.31
N ASP A 76 6.74 2.55 -18.87
CA ASP A 76 6.94 2.47 -20.31
C ASP A 76 5.89 1.57 -21.00
N GLU A 77 5.25 0.65 -20.28
CA GLU A 77 4.09 -0.15 -20.73
C GLU A 77 2.77 0.65 -20.89
N LEU A 78 2.77 1.95 -20.56
CA LEU A 78 1.61 2.83 -20.67
C LEU A 78 1.54 3.62 -21.98
N TYR A 79 2.55 3.49 -22.84
CA TYR A 79 2.69 4.15 -24.13
C TYR A 79 2.84 3.10 -25.24
#